data_AF-A0A0D0CEM8-F1
#
_entry.id   AF-A0A0D0CEM8-F1
#
_cell.length_a   1.000
_cell.length_b   1.000
_cell.length_c   1.000
_cell.angle_alpha   90.00
_cell.angle_beta   90.00
_cell.angle_gamma   90.00
#
_symmetry.space_group_name_H-M   'P 1'
#
loop_
_entity.id
_entity.type
_entity.pdbx_description
1 polymer ?
#
loop_
_entity_poly.entity_id
_entity_poly.type
_entity_poly.pdbx_seq_one_letter_code
_entity_poly.pdbx_strand_id
1 'polypeptide(L)' 'RYFNPILTTTIALLLAVIKCCINEWVTGIKSDIKFMAAAYATVYKDHLVSLHTFNQHTAAYDLLGQIQQTLHDNAR' A
#
# COMPACT_ATOMS: atom_id res chain seq x y z
N ARG A 1 7.72 -0.11 19.04
CA ARG A 1 6.99 1.12 19.42
C ARG A 1 7.04 2.22 18.35
N TYR A 2 7.62 1.98 17.16
CA TYR A 2 7.85 3.02 16.14
C TYR A 2 6.78 3.09 15.03
N PHE A 3 5.90 2.08 14.91
CA PHE A 3 4.89 2.00 13.84
C PHE A 3 3.53 1.56 14.38
N ASN A 4 3.03 2.24 15.41
CA ASN A 4 1.80 1.83 16.08
C ASN A 4 0.80 2.99 16.15
N PRO A 5 -0.28 3.00 15.33
CA PRO A 5 -0.61 2.04 14.26
C PRO A 5 0.34 2.12 13.06
N ILE A 6 0.29 1.15 12.14
CA ILE A 6 1.03 1.23 10.87
C ILE A 6 0.63 2.50 10.11
N LEU A 7 1.62 3.26 9.65
CA LEU A 7 1.38 4.50 8.90
C LEU A 7 0.72 4.21 7.56
N THR A 8 -0.20 5.08 7.14
CA THR A 8 -0.85 5.01 5.82
C THR A 8 0.19 5.04 4.69
N THR A 9 1.32 5.73 4.90
CA THR A 9 2.46 5.76 3.97
C THR A 9 3.11 4.39 3.80
N THR A 10 3.19 3.58 4.85
CA THR A 10 3.70 2.21 4.79
C THR A 10 2.75 1.32 3.99
N ILE A 11 1.44 1.46 4.19
CA ILE A 11 0.43 0.71 3.41
C ILE A 11 0.50 1.09 1.94
N ALA A 12 0.58 2.39 1.60
CA ALA A 12 0.72 2.84 0.23
C ALA A 12 1.99 2.29 -0.45
N LEU A 13 3.10 2.20 0.29
CA LEU A 13 4.34 1.60 -0.21
C LEU A 13 4.18 0.10 -0.47
N LEU A 14 3.54 -0.63 0.46
CA LEU A 14 3.24 -2.04 0.29
C LEU A 14 2.37 -2.30 -0.94
N LEU A 15 1.33 -1.49 -1.16
CA LEU A 15 0.48 -1.56 -2.34
C LEU A 15 1.27 -1.31 -3.64
N ALA A 16 2.20 -0.34 -3.63
CA ALA A 16 3.07 -0.08 -4.77
C ALA A 16 4.01 -1.26 -5.07
N VAL A 17 4.53 -1.92 -4.04
CA VAL A 17 5.34 -3.15 -4.20
C VAL A 17 4.49 -4.29 -4.75
N ILE A 18 3.27 -4.51 -4.23
CA ILE A 18 2.34 -5.51 -4.76
C ILE A 18 2.06 -5.25 -6.25
N LYS A 19 1.81 -3.98 -6.62
CA LYS A 19 1.63 -3.59 -8.02
C LYS A 19 2.86 -3.91 -8.87
N CYS A 20 4.07 -3.71 -8.33
CA CYS A 20 5.31 -4.09 -8.99
C CYS A 20 5.39 -5.60 -9.23
N CYS A 21 5.13 -6.40 -8.20
CA CYS A 21 5.11 -7.86 -8.33
C CYS A 21 4.06 -8.34 -9.33
N ILE A 22 2.90 -7.71 -9.41
CA ILE A 22 1.88 -8.03 -10.43
C ILE A 22 2.40 -7.68 -11.83
N ASN A 23 3.05 -6.52 -11.99
CA ASN A 23 3.57 -6.08 -13.27
C ASN A 23 4.67 -7.01 -13.81
N GLU A 24 5.43 -7.70 -12.96
CA GLU A 24 6.39 -8.72 -13.38
C GLU A 24 5.75 -9.81 -14.27
N TRP A 25 4.45 -10.03 -14.14
CA TRP A 25 3.71 -11.08 -14.86
C TRP A 25 2.79 -10.54 -15.95
N VAL A 26 2.84 -9.24 -16.28
CA VAL A 26 1.85 -8.62 -17.18
C VAL A 26 1.83 -9.24 -18.59
N THR A 27 2.96 -9.78 -19.04
CA THR A 27 3.10 -10.43 -20.35
C THR A 27 2.76 -11.93 -20.31
N GLY A 28 2.37 -12.47 -19.15
CA GLY A 28 2.24 -13.90 -18.90
C GLY A 28 3.56 -14.62 -18.66
N ILE A 29 4.70 -13.94 -18.77
CA ILE A 29 6.03 -14.47 -18.49
C ILE A 29 6.68 -13.58 -17.41
N LYS A 30 7.24 -14.20 -16.38
CA LYS A 30 7.94 -13.46 -15.32
C LYS A 30 9.09 -12.65 -15.91
N SER A 31 9.01 -11.34 -15.77
CA SER A 31 10.05 -10.38 -16.13
C SER A 31 10.65 -9.79 -14.85
N ASP A 32 11.97 -9.67 -14.78
CA ASP A 32 12.65 -9.08 -13.62
C ASP A 32 12.46 -7.55 -13.62
N ILE A 33 11.36 -7.09 -13.02
CA ILE A 33 11.06 -5.67 -12.86
C ILE A 33 11.53 -5.23 -11.49
N LYS A 34 12.60 -4.42 -11.47
CA LYS A 34 13.11 -3.86 -10.21
C LYS A 34 12.14 -2.82 -9.67
N PHE A 35 11.81 -2.93 -8.40
CA PHE A 35 11.07 -1.89 -7.69
C PHE A 35 11.95 -0.64 -7.56
N MET A 36 11.68 0.36 -8.41
CA MET A 36 12.42 1.62 -8.43
C MET A 36 11.50 2.77 -8.06
N ALA A 37 11.98 3.65 -7.17
CA ALA A 37 11.22 4.83 -6.74
C ALA A 37 10.78 5.69 -7.94
N ALA A 38 11.63 5.89 -8.96
CA ALA A 38 11.27 6.65 -10.14
C ALA A 38 10.11 6.05 -10.95
N ALA A 39 10.00 4.71 -11.00
CA ALA A 39 8.97 4.02 -11.76
C ALA A 39 7.63 3.91 -11.01
N TYR A 40 7.69 3.78 -9.67
CA TYR A 40 6.50 3.55 -8.84
C TYR A 40 6.11 4.74 -7.96
N ALA A 41 6.78 5.90 -8.07
CA ALA A 41 6.43 7.11 -7.32
C ALA A 41 5.00 7.58 -7.60
N THR A 42 4.55 7.53 -8.86
CA THR A 42 3.18 7.89 -9.23
C THR A 42 2.18 6.91 -8.61
N VAL A 43 2.43 5.61 -8.75
CA VAL A 43 1.58 4.54 -8.16
C VAL A 43 1.46 4.71 -6.64
N TYR A 44 2.56 5.03 -5.96
CA TYR A 44 2.57 5.32 -4.53
C TYR A 44 1.68 6.52 -4.18
N LYS A 45 1.82 7.63 -4.91
CA LYS A 45 1.01 8.85 -4.68
C LYS A 45 -0.48 8.58 -4.95
N ASP A 46 -0.79 7.84 -6.00
CA ASP A 46 -2.16 7.46 -6.34
C ASP A 46 -2.77 6.58 -5.23
N HIS A 47 -2.00 5.65 -4.67
CA HIS A 47 -2.43 4.87 -3.52
C HIS A 47 -2.62 5.72 -2.26
N LEU A 48 -1.80 6.74 -2.01
CA LEU A 48 -2.02 7.67 -0.90
C LEU A 48 -3.33 8.43 -1.05
N VAL A 49 -3.61 8.97 -2.24
CA VAL A 49 -4.88 9.65 -2.53
C VAL A 49 -6.05 8.69 -2.35
N SER A 50 -5.93 7.47 -2.88
CA SER A 50 -6.96 6.43 -2.75
C SER A 50 -7.23 6.05 -1.29
N LEU A 51 -6.18 5.88 -0.47
CA LEU A 51 -6.31 5.58 0.95
C LEU A 51 -6.91 6.75 1.73
N HIS A 52 -6.60 7.99 1.36
CA HIS A 52 -7.20 9.17 1.97
C HIS A 52 -8.70 9.24 1.65
N THR A 53 -9.08 9.08 0.39
CA THR A 53 -10.48 9.03 -0.05
C THR A 53 -11.23 7.87 0.60
N PHE A 54 -10.61 6.68 0.68
CA PHE A 54 -11.16 5.53 1.40
C PHE A 54 -11.42 5.86 2.87
N ASN A 55 -10.48 6.50 3.55
CA ASN A 55 -10.66 6.92 4.95
C ASN A 55 -11.83 7.91 5.10
N GLN A 56 -11.96 8.87 4.18
CA GLN A 56 -13.07 9.83 4.20
C GLN A 56 -14.43 9.14 4.03
N HIS A 57 -14.55 8.19 3.10
CA HIS A 57 -15.80 7.46 2.86
C HIS A 57 -16.13 6.45 3.95
N THR A 58 -15.12 5.94 4.65
CA THR A 58 -15.27 4.91 5.69
C THR A 58 -15.11 5.45 7.10
N ALA A 59 -15.05 6.77 7.26
CA ALA A 59 -14.82 7.45 8.54
C ALA A 59 -15.83 7.04 9.62
N ALA A 60 -17.08 6.79 9.24
CA ALA A 60 -18.13 6.33 10.16
C ALA A 60 -17.84 4.96 10.82
N TYR A 61 -16.95 4.16 10.21
CA TYR A 61 -16.62 2.80 10.63
C TYR A 61 -15.14 2.63 11.01
N ASP A 62 -14.31 3.68 10.85
CA ASP A 62 -12.86 3.64 11.08
C ASP A 62 -12.15 2.43 10.44
N LEU A 63 -12.55 2.08 9.21
CA LEU A 63 -12.02 0.86 8.57
C LEU A 63 -10.53 0.94 8.31
N LEU A 64 -10.01 2.12 7.94
CA LEU A 64 -8.57 2.28 7.73
C LEU A 64 -7.80 2.11 9.05
N GLY A 65 -8.30 2.65 10.17
CA GLY A 65 -7.70 2.47 11.48
C GLY A 65 -7.65 0.99 11.89
N GLN A 66 -8.75 0.26 11.67
CA GLN A 66 -8.81 -1.19 11.92
C GLN A 66 -7.81 -1.98 11.07
N ILE A 67 -7.65 -1.64 9.79
CA ILE A 67 -6.65 -2.26 8.91
C ILE A 67 -5.23 -1.97 9.42
N GLN A 68 -4.95 -0.73 9.83
CA GLN A 68 -3.63 -0.34 10.36
C GLN A 68 -3.28 -1.08 11.65
N GLN A 69 -4.25 -1.29 12.53
CA GLN A 69 -4.07 -2.08 13.76
C GLN A 69 -3.90 -3.56 13.45
N THR A 70 -4.76 -4.12 12.60
CA THR A 70 -4.69 -5.53 12.19
C THR A 70 -3.33 -5.85 11.56
N LEU A 71 -2.86 -4.99 10.66
CA LEU A 71 -1.54 -5.16 10.05
C LEU A 71 -0.41 -5.02 11.07
N HIS A 72 -0.52 -4.09 12.04
CA HIS A 72 0.48 -3.97 13.10
C HIS A 72 0.58 -5.26 13.93
N ASP A 73 -0.56 -5.87 14.26
CA ASP A 73 -0.62 -7.04 15.12
C ASP A 73 -0.18 -8.32 14.40
N ASN A 74 -0.42 -8.42 13.09
CA ASN A 74 -0.09 -9.59 12.27
C ASN A 74 1.27 -9.52 11.56
N ALA A 75 1.85 -8.34 11.36
CA ALA A 75 3.15 -8.19 10.68
C ALA A 75 4.36 -8.56 11.57
N ARG A 76 4.13 -9.32 12.65
CA ARG A 76 5.12 -9.70 13.66
C ARG A 76 5.75 -11.06 13.38
#